data_AF-A0A1W9Z6M0-F1
#
_entry.id   AF-A0A1W9Z6M0-F1
#
_cell.length_a   1.000
_cell.length_b   1.000
_cell.length_c   1.000
_cell.angle_alpha   90.00
_cell.angle_beta   90.00
_cell.angle_gamma   90.00
#
_symmetry.space_group_name_H-M   'P 1'
#
loop_
_entity.id
_entity.type
_entity.pdbx_description
1 polymer ?
#
loop_
_entity_poly.entity_id
_entity_poly.type
_entity_poly.pdbx_seq_one_letter_code
_entity_poly.pdbx_strand_id
1 'polypeptide(L)'
;MRLRRRLVIYSAPPAVLAVLIAVKLISVVVAGNSAVSSFARGDGGGVHADAAILGVANLVEPAKAPFAAGAAAVLDGRLEDADARFADALTRSDTAGSCPVRVNLELVRETQGDRAAAAGDGARADERYASAQAVVDAAARGCFAGNTDVDPQRRAIRDDAANRLAAKRTALNAPPKTPPPPPSAAPP
;
A
#
# COMPACT_ATOMS: atom_id res chain seq x y z
N MET A 1 52.82 26.24 8.53
CA MET A 1 52.03 24.99 8.41
C MET A 1 51.04 24.71 9.56
N ARG A 2 51.05 25.42 10.70
CA ARG A 2 50.11 25.18 11.82
C ARG A 2 48.67 25.66 11.58
N LEU A 3 48.46 26.71 10.78
CA LEU A 3 47.13 27.28 10.49
C LEU A 3 46.31 26.40 9.54
N ARG A 4 46.92 25.84 8.48
CA ARG A 4 46.29 24.88 7.55
C ARG A 4 45.81 23.62 8.27
N ARG A 5 46.59 23.12 9.23
CA ARG A 5 46.25 21.90 10.01
C ARG A 5 45.07 22.16 10.96
N ARG A 6 44.98 23.35 11.56
CA ARG A 6 43.83 23.76 12.39
C ARG A 6 42.56 23.93 11.57
N LEU A 7 42.63 24.58 10.41
CA LEU A 7 41.49 24.74 9.51
C LEU A 7 40.89 23.39 9.07
N VAL A 8 41.74 22.42 8.73
CA VAL A 8 41.30 21.06 8.38
C VAL A 8 40.65 20.34 9.56
N ILE A 9 41.15 20.50 10.79
CA ILE A 9 40.56 19.84 11.98
C ILE A 9 39.21 20.47 12.36
N TYR A 10 39.02 21.77 12.14
CA TYR A 10 37.74 22.44 12.41
C TYR A 10 36.71 22.27 11.28
N SER A 11 37.13 22.10 10.02
CA SER A 11 36.22 21.87 8.88
C SER A 11 35.95 20.39 8.58
N ALA A 12 36.79 19.46 9.06
CA ALA A 12 36.60 18.03 8.86
C ALA A 12 35.32 17.48 9.51
N PRO A 13 34.94 17.83 10.75
CA PRO A 13 33.72 17.30 11.35
C PRO A 13 32.43 17.62 10.57
N PRO A 14 32.15 18.89 10.17
CA PRO A 14 30.97 19.17 9.36
C PRO A 14 31.04 18.58 7.95
N ALA A 15 32.23 18.47 7.35
CA ALA A 15 32.38 17.79 6.06
C ALA A 15 32.09 16.29 6.15
N VAL A 16 32.59 15.60 7.19
CA VAL A 16 32.29 14.20 7.46
C VAL A 16 30.80 14.01 7.72
N LEU A 17 30.17 14.89 8.50
CA LEU A 17 28.73 14.86 8.72
C LEU A 17 27.94 15.02 7.41
N ALA A 18 28.34 15.95 6.55
CA ALA A 18 27.71 16.14 5.24
C ALA A 18 27.86 14.90 4.34
N VAL A 19 29.03 14.26 4.34
CA VAL A 19 29.26 13.00 3.60
C VAL A 19 28.41 11.87 4.16
N LEU A 20 28.31 11.72 5.48
CA LEU A 20 27.44 10.72 6.11
C LEU A 20 25.97 10.93 5.75
N ILE A 21 25.51 12.19 5.73
CA ILE A 21 24.16 12.54 5.29
C ILE A 21 23.98 12.17 3.80
N ALA A 22 24.93 12.52 2.93
CA ALA A 22 24.85 12.19 1.51
C ALA A 22 24.80 10.67 1.26
N VAL A 23 25.68 9.89 1.91
CA VAL A 23 25.68 8.43 1.84
C VAL A 23 24.35 7.86 2.34
N LYS A 24 23.80 8.42 3.42
CA LYS A 24 22.50 7.99 3.95
C LYS A 24 21.37 8.28 2.97
N LEU A 25 21.33 9.47 2.35
CA LEU A 25 20.33 9.83 1.35
C LEU A 25 20.41 8.90 0.13
N ILE A 26 21.61 8.62 -0.36
CA ILE A 26 21.83 7.67 -1.46
C ILE A 26 21.33 6.27 -1.07
N SER A 27 21.63 5.82 0.14
CA SER A 27 21.19 4.50 0.63
C SER A 27 19.67 4.39 0.69
N VAL A 28 18.96 5.45 1.11
CA VAL A 28 17.49 5.49 1.15
C VAL A 28 16.89 5.45 -0.25
N VAL A 29 17.48 6.19 -1.21
CA VAL A 29 17.02 6.17 -2.61
C VAL A 29 17.19 4.77 -3.23
N VAL A 30 18.33 4.12 -2.98
CA VAL A 30 18.61 2.77 -3.47
C VAL A 30 17.66 1.73 -2.85
N ALA A 31 17.44 1.79 -1.54
CA ALA A 31 16.50 0.91 -0.85
C ALA A 31 15.05 1.14 -1.32
N GLY A 32 14.64 2.38 -1.56
CA GLY A 32 13.33 2.71 -2.13
C GLY A 32 13.13 2.15 -3.53
N ASN A 33 14.12 2.30 -4.41
CA ASN A 33 14.05 1.76 -5.78
C ASN A 33 14.05 0.23 -5.79
N SER A 34 14.80 -0.38 -4.87
CA SER A 34 14.82 -1.83 -4.68
C SER A 34 13.47 -2.34 -4.18
N ALA A 35 12.84 -1.66 -3.20
CA ALA A 35 11.51 -2.00 -2.69
C ALA A 35 10.45 -1.95 -3.81
N VAL A 36 10.49 -0.93 -4.67
CA VAL A 36 9.60 -0.83 -5.85
C VAL A 36 9.83 -2.01 -6.81
N SER A 37 11.09 -2.37 -7.07
CA SER A 37 11.42 -3.50 -7.95
C SER A 37 11.04 -4.87 -7.36
N SER A 38 11.16 -5.05 -6.05
CA SER A 38 10.76 -6.26 -5.34
C SER A 38 9.24 -6.37 -5.29
N PHE A 39 8.53 -5.27 -5.04
CA PHE A 39 7.08 -5.21 -5.13
C PHE A 39 6.57 -5.54 -6.54
N ALA A 40 7.19 -4.97 -7.58
CA ALA A 40 6.85 -5.28 -8.97
C ALA A 40 7.05 -6.75 -9.35
N ARG A 41 7.94 -7.47 -8.64
CA ARG A 41 8.22 -8.90 -8.83
C ARG A 41 7.44 -9.80 -7.87
N GLY A 42 6.63 -9.25 -6.97
CA GLY A 42 5.92 -9.99 -5.94
C GLY A 42 6.80 -10.54 -4.80
N ASP A 43 8.01 -10.02 -4.63
CA ASP A 43 8.97 -10.45 -3.60
C ASP A 43 8.73 -9.73 -2.27
N GLY A 44 7.87 -10.32 -1.42
CA GLY A 44 7.55 -9.80 -0.09
C GLY A 44 8.76 -9.70 0.85
N GLY A 45 9.68 -10.67 0.76
CA GLY A 45 10.91 -10.69 1.55
C GLY A 45 11.85 -9.53 1.20
N GLY A 46 12.02 -9.25 -0.10
CA GLY A 46 12.76 -8.10 -0.61
C GLY A 46 12.16 -6.76 -0.16
N VAL A 47 10.83 -6.60 -0.27
CA VAL A 47 10.14 -5.39 0.20
C VAL A 47 10.32 -5.20 1.71
N HIS A 48 10.27 -6.26 2.51
CA HIS A 48 10.44 -6.19 3.96
C HIS A 48 11.87 -5.83 4.38
N ALA A 49 12.89 -6.40 3.72
CA ALA A 49 14.29 -6.08 3.96
C ALA A 49 14.60 -4.63 3.61
N ASP A 50 14.09 -4.14 2.46
CA ASP A 50 14.25 -2.76 2.04
C ASP A 50 13.50 -1.79 2.98
N ALA A 51 12.30 -2.17 3.43
CA ALA A 51 11.51 -1.42 4.43
C ALA A 51 12.26 -1.26 5.76
N ALA A 52 12.96 -2.29 6.22
CA ALA A 52 13.76 -2.23 7.43
C ALA A 52 14.92 -1.22 7.30
N ILE A 53 15.55 -1.13 6.13
CA ILE A 53 16.62 -0.15 5.84
C ILE A 53 16.06 1.29 5.82
N LEU A 54 14.85 1.48 5.30
CA LEU A 54 14.11 2.75 5.34
C LEU A 54 13.68 3.15 6.77
N GLY A 55 13.37 2.18 7.63
CA GLY A 55 12.91 2.40 9.01
C GLY A 55 13.94 3.02 9.97
N VAL A 56 15.23 2.76 9.77
CA VAL A 56 16.31 3.18 10.71
C VAL A 56 16.53 4.71 10.76
N ALA A 57 15.92 5.49 9.86
CA ALA A 57 16.01 6.95 9.85
C ALA A 57 14.67 7.66 9.57
N ASN A 58 13.55 7.05 10.00
CA ASN A 58 12.20 7.50 9.69
C ASN A 58 11.75 8.75 10.47
N LEU A 59 12.60 9.78 10.52
CA LEU A 59 12.35 11.09 11.15
C LEU A 59 11.76 12.11 10.17
N VAL A 60 11.99 11.94 8.86
CA VAL A 60 11.56 12.90 7.82
C VAL A 60 10.20 12.55 7.23
N GLU A 61 9.86 11.25 7.08
CA GLU A 61 8.59 10.78 6.51
C GLU A 61 8.02 9.59 7.31
N PRO A 62 7.40 9.85 8.47
CA PRO A 62 7.02 8.83 9.46
C PRO A 62 6.05 7.75 8.92
N ALA A 63 5.33 8.02 7.83
CA ALA A 63 4.43 7.07 7.18
C ALA A 63 5.14 6.00 6.33
N LYS A 64 6.42 6.17 5.95
CA LYS A 64 7.08 5.26 4.98
C LYS A 64 7.34 3.86 5.52
N ALA A 65 7.88 3.75 6.74
CA ALA A 65 8.13 2.45 7.36
C ALA A 65 6.84 1.61 7.54
N PRO A 66 5.74 2.13 8.13
CA PRO A 66 4.50 1.36 8.23
C PRO A 66 3.89 1.06 6.85
N PHE A 67 3.98 1.98 5.88
CA PHE A 67 3.52 1.71 4.51
C PHE A 67 4.25 0.52 3.87
N ALA A 68 5.59 0.50 3.94
CA ALA A 68 6.38 -0.57 3.35
C ALA A 68 6.18 -1.91 4.07
N ALA A 69 5.99 -1.89 5.40
CA ALA A 69 5.62 -3.09 6.14
C ALA A 69 4.22 -3.61 5.77
N GLY A 70 3.26 -2.72 5.51
CA GLY A 70 1.94 -3.08 5.01
C GLY A 70 2.04 -3.74 3.62
N ALA A 71 2.83 -3.17 2.72
CA ALA A 71 3.05 -3.73 1.38
C ALA A 71 3.70 -5.13 1.44
N ALA A 72 4.68 -5.34 2.32
CA ALA A 72 5.26 -6.66 2.55
C ALA A 72 4.21 -7.66 3.08
N ALA A 73 3.38 -7.25 4.05
CA ALA A 73 2.32 -8.10 4.58
C ALA A 73 1.27 -8.49 3.52
N VAL A 74 0.95 -7.60 2.57
CA VAL A 74 0.11 -7.93 1.41
C VAL A 74 0.73 -9.04 0.57
N LEU A 75 2.04 -8.93 0.28
CA LEU A 75 2.77 -9.93 -0.51
C LEU A 75 2.84 -11.29 0.21
N ASP A 76 2.90 -11.29 1.54
CA ASP A 76 2.83 -12.51 2.37
C ASP A 76 1.39 -13.04 2.54
N GLY A 77 0.37 -12.35 2.01
CA GLY A 77 -1.04 -12.70 2.19
C GLY A 77 -1.63 -12.43 3.59
N ARG A 78 -0.86 -11.77 4.47
CA ARG A 78 -1.21 -11.41 5.87
C ARG A 78 -2.02 -10.11 5.90
N LEU A 79 -3.29 -10.20 5.49
CA LEU A 79 -4.14 -9.01 5.29
C LEU A 79 -4.47 -8.27 6.58
N GLU A 80 -4.59 -8.96 7.71
CA GLU A 80 -4.82 -8.34 9.02
C GLU A 80 -3.63 -7.46 9.43
N ASP A 81 -2.41 -7.97 9.23
CA ASP A 81 -1.19 -7.20 9.46
C ASP A 81 -1.11 -6.02 8.49
N ALA A 82 -1.42 -6.25 7.20
CA ALA A 82 -1.42 -5.19 6.20
C ALA A 82 -2.37 -4.05 6.56
N ASP A 83 -3.61 -4.36 6.99
CA ASP A 83 -4.61 -3.37 7.41
C ASP A 83 -4.07 -2.52 8.57
N ALA A 84 -3.54 -3.16 9.61
CA ALA A 84 -3.00 -2.47 10.78
C ALA A 84 -1.83 -1.54 10.40
N ARG A 85 -0.94 -2.00 9.51
CA ARG A 85 0.22 -1.21 9.07
C ARG A 85 -0.16 -0.04 8.16
N PHE A 86 -1.10 -0.22 7.24
CA PHE A 86 -1.59 0.87 6.41
C PHE A 86 -2.44 1.87 7.21
N ALA A 87 -3.23 1.40 8.19
CA ALA A 87 -3.94 2.29 9.10
C ALA A 87 -2.95 3.15 9.91
N ASP A 88 -1.88 2.55 10.46
CA ASP A 88 -0.82 3.28 11.16
C ASP A 88 -0.13 4.30 10.22
N ALA A 89 0.22 3.89 9.00
CA ALA A 89 0.76 4.80 7.99
C ALA A 89 -0.17 5.98 7.72
N LEU A 90 -1.48 5.75 7.64
CA LEU A 90 -2.47 6.79 7.35
C LEU A 90 -2.53 7.84 8.47
N THR A 91 -2.42 7.43 9.74
CA THR A 91 -2.37 8.37 10.87
C THR A 91 -1.12 9.27 10.86
N ARG A 92 -0.08 8.85 10.14
CA ARG A 92 1.21 9.54 10.02
C ARG A 92 1.39 10.26 8.68
N SER A 93 0.40 10.18 7.80
CA SER A 93 0.40 10.85 6.50
C SER A 93 -0.25 12.23 6.61
N ASP A 94 0.31 13.20 5.90
CA ASP A 94 -0.40 14.42 5.56
C ASP A 94 -1.40 14.15 4.41
N THR A 95 -2.26 15.12 4.11
CA THR A 95 -3.29 14.97 3.08
C THR A 95 -2.69 14.58 1.72
N ALA A 96 -1.56 15.19 1.34
CA ALA A 96 -0.89 14.94 0.05
C ALA A 96 -0.26 13.55 -0.04
N GLY A 97 0.37 13.06 1.04
CA GLY A 97 0.98 11.74 1.14
C GLY A 97 0.00 10.61 1.45
N SER A 98 -1.28 10.92 1.73
CA SER A 98 -2.27 9.92 2.12
C SER A 98 -2.83 9.08 0.96
N CYS A 99 -2.81 9.56 -0.29
CA CYS A 99 -3.43 8.83 -1.41
C CYS A 99 -2.88 7.40 -1.60
N PRO A 100 -1.55 7.16 -1.67
CA PRO A 100 -1.03 5.81 -1.81
C PRO A 100 -1.42 4.90 -0.64
N VAL A 101 -1.43 5.43 0.59
CA VAL A 101 -1.83 4.68 1.78
C VAL A 101 -3.30 4.29 1.72
N ARG A 102 -4.17 5.23 1.37
CA ARG A 102 -5.62 5.02 1.27
C ARG A 102 -5.98 4.00 0.18
N VAL A 103 -5.35 4.08 -0.99
CA VAL A 103 -5.55 3.10 -2.07
C VAL A 103 -5.18 1.69 -1.61
N ASN A 104 -4.04 1.53 -0.92
CA ASN A 104 -3.65 0.20 -0.45
C ASN A 104 -4.53 -0.30 0.70
N LEU A 105 -4.91 0.57 1.64
CA LEU A 105 -5.81 0.23 2.74
C LEU A 105 -7.20 -0.18 2.24
N GLU A 106 -7.73 0.52 1.24
CA GLU A 106 -8.99 0.18 0.57
C GLU A 106 -8.93 -1.21 -0.05
N LEU A 107 -7.92 -1.50 -0.89
CA LEU A 107 -7.74 -2.81 -1.51
C LEU A 107 -7.57 -3.95 -0.47
N VAL A 108 -6.86 -3.72 0.63
CA VAL A 108 -6.71 -4.72 1.70
C VAL A 108 -8.05 -5.03 2.33
N ARG A 109 -8.84 -4.02 2.67
CA ARG A 109 -10.16 -4.19 3.29
C ARG A 109 -11.16 -4.82 2.32
N GLU A 110 -11.12 -4.43 1.05
CA GLU A 110 -11.89 -5.08 -0.01
C GLU A 110 -11.54 -6.57 -0.10
N THR A 111 -10.25 -6.92 -0.13
CA THR A 111 -9.80 -8.32 -0.20
C THR A 111 -10.20 -9.13 1.03
N GLN A 112 -10.17 -8.53 2.24
CA GLN A 112 -10.69 -9.17 3.44
C GLN A 112 -12.20 -9.43 3.34
N GLY A 113 -12.96 -8.48 2.76
CA GLY A 113 -14.37 -8.67 2.47
C GLY A 113 -14.62 -9.80 1.47
N ASP A 114 -13.79 -9.90 0.43
CA ASP A 114 -13.85 -10.97 -0.56
C ASP A 114 -13.61 -12.34 0.07
N ARG A 115 -12.61 -12.45 0.96
CA ARG A 115 -12.33 -13.69 1.70
C ARG A 115 -13.49 -14.07 2.63
N ALA A 116 -14.08 -13.09 3.33
CA ALA A 116 -15.23 -13.33 4.20
C ALA A 116 -16.46 -13.79 3.39
N ALA A 117 -16.75 -13.14 2.26
CA ALA A 117 -17.84 -13.51 1.37
C ALA A 117 -17.65 -14.93 0.82
N ALA A 118 -16.44 -15.27 0.38
CA ALA A 118 -16.10 -16.61 -0.09
C ALA A 118 -16.23 -17.68 1.01
N ALA A 119 -16.00 -17.32 2.27
CA ALA A 119 -16.21 -18.18 3.43
C ALA A 119 -17.69 -18.27 3.89
N GLY A 120 -18.60 -17.55 3.22
CA GLY A 120 -20.02 -17.50 3.60
C GLY A 120 -20.33 -16.56 4.76
N ASP A 121 -19.35 -15.81 5.26
CA ASP A 121 -19.54 -14.82 6.31
C ASP A 121 -19.94 -13.46 5.71
N GLY A 122 -21.21 -13.34 5.34
CA GLY A 122 -21.76 -12.14 4.71
C GLY A 122 -21.71 -10.91 5.63
N ALA A 123 -21.87 -11.10 6.95
CA ALA A 123 -21.82 -9.99 7.90
C ALA A 123 -20.41 -9.39 7.99
N ARG A 124 -19.40 -10.24 8.08
CA ARG A 124 -18.00 -9.80 8.06
C ARG A 124 -17.62 -9.20 6.70
N ALA A 125 -18.13 -9.75 5.60
CA ALA A 125 -17.90 -9.18 4.28
C ALA A 125 -18.46 -7.76 4.17
N ASP A 126 -19.71 -7.53 4.61
CA ASP A 126 -20.31 -6.19 4.58
C ASP A 126 -19.55 -5.20 5.46
N GLU A 127 -19.13 -5.60 6.67
CA GLU A 127 -18.29 -4.78 7.55
C GLU A 127 -17.00 -4.33 6.84
N ARG A 128 -16.32 -5.26 6.15
CA ARG A 128 -15.05 -5.00 5.47
C ARG A 128 -15.23 -4.11 4.25
N TYR A 129 -16.25 -4.35 3.42
CA TYR A 129 -16.54 -3.48 2.28
C TYR A 129 -17.00 -2.08 2.72
N ALA A 130 -17.79 -1.97 3.79
CA ALA A 130 -18.16 -0.67 4.36
C ALA A 130 -16.94 0.10 4.89
N SER A 131 -16.01 -0.61 5.53
CA SER A 131 -14.75 -0.04 6.00
C SER A 131 -13.82 0.40 4.87
N ALA A 132 -13.81 -0.32 3.74
CA ALA A 132 -13.13 0.09 2.52
C ALA A 132 -13.79 1.34 1.90
N GLN A 133 -15.12 1.38 1.83
CA GLN A 133 -15.87 2.54 1.31
C GLN A 133 -15.57 3.81 2.12
N ALA A 134 -15.49 3.71 3.44
CA ALA A 134 -15.14 4.84 4.30
C ALA A 134 -13.73 5.41 3.99
N VAL A 135 -12.78 4.57 3.54
CA VAL A 135 -11.45 5.01 3.11
C VAL A 135 -11.52 5.81 1.81
N VAL A 136 -12.36 5.37 0.86
CA VAL A 136 -12.63 6.05 -0.41
C VAL A 136 -13.30 7.40 -0.17
N ASP A 137 -14.36 7.42 0.65
CA ASP A 137 -15.18 8.61 0.91
C ASP A 137 -14.37 9.70 1.63
N ALA A 138 -13.46 9.30 2.51
CA ALA A 138 -12.60 10.24 3.24
C ALA A 138 -11.35 10.68 2.45
N ALA A 139 -11.15 10.19 1.22
CA ALA A 139 -9.99 10.53 0.40
C ALA A 139 -10.17 11.88 -0.32
N ALA A 140 -9.05 12.57 -0.54
CA ALA A 140 -9.05 13.76 -1.40
C ALA A 140 -9.38 13.38 -2.85
N ARG A 141 -9.95 14.34 -3.60
CA ARG A 141 -10.15 14.19 -5.06
C ARG A 141 -8.82 13.86 -5.73
N GLY A 142 -8.86 12.93 -6.69
CA GLY A 142 -7.67 12.46 -7.40
C GLY A 142 -6.92 11.29 -6.75
N CYS A 143 -7.31 10.84 -5.54
CA CYS A 143 -6.79 9.56 -5.01
C CYS A 143 -7.48 8.36 -5.69
N PHE A 144 -8.81 8.42 -5.82
CA PHE A 144 -9.66 7.42 -6.47
C PHE A 144 -10.29 8.03 -7.74
N ALA A 145 -11.52 8.55 -7.65
CA ALA A 145 -12.17 9.22 -8.77
C ALA A 145 -11.36 10.44 -9.26
N GLY A 146 -11.12 10.48 -10.57
CA GLY A 146 -10.35 11.54 -11.23
C GLY A 146 -8.85 11.44 -10.97
N ASN A 147 -8.35 10.24 -10.67
CA ASN A 147 -6.92 10.03 -10.47
C ASN A 147 -6.12 10.12 -11.78
N THR A 148 -4.84 10.44 -11.67
CA THR A 148 -3.95 10.67 -12.81
C THR A 148 -2.87 9.59 -12.92
N ASP A 149 -3.09 8.37 -12.40
CA ASP A 149 -2.10 7.28 -12.50
C ASP A 149 -1.69 7.07 -13.96
N VAL A 150 -0.39 7.02 -14.26
CA VAL A 150 0.09 6.91 -15.65
C VAL A 150 -0.38 5.62 -16.33
N ASP A 151 -0.60 4.56 -15.55
CA ASP A 151 -1.08 3.28 -16.04
C ASP A 151 -2.62 3.32 -16.19
N PRO A 152 -3.15 3.12 -17.41
CA PRO A 152 -4.58 3.23 -17.67
C PRO A 152 -5.41 2.18 -16.92
N GLN A 153 -4.87 0.99 -16.69
CA GLN A 153 -5.56 -0.07 -15.96
C GLN A 153 -5.62 0.26 -14.46
N ARG A 154 -4.51 0.66 -13.85
CA ARG A 154 -4.51 1.11 -12.44
C ARG A 154 -5.42 2.31 -12.24
N ARG A 155 -5.41 3.26 -13.19
CA ARG A 155 -6.31 4.42 -13.16
C ARG A 155 -7.77 4.00 -13.14
N ALA A 156 -8.17 3.12 -14.06
CA ALA A 156 -9.55 2.63 -14.14
C ALA A 156 -9.97 1.87 -12.87
N ILE A 157 -9.09 1.01 -12.32
CA ILE A 157 -9.37 0.26 -11.08
C ILE A 157 -9.61 1.21 -9.90
N ARG A 158 -8.80 2.27 -9.78
CA ARG A 158 -8.95 3.27 -8.71
C ARG A 158 -10.19 4.15 -8.90
N ASP A 159 -10.48 4.55 -10.14
CA ASP A 159 -11.69 5.32 -10.45
C ASP A 159 -12.97 4.53 -10.13
N ASP A 160 -12.95 3.21 -10.35
CA ASP A 160 -14.10 2.33 -10.15
C ASP A 160 -14.30 1.89 -8.69
N ALA A 161 -13.38 2.18 -7.77
CA ALA A 161 -13.38 1.63 -6.41
C ALA A 161 -14.75 1.73 -5.69
N ALA A 162 -15.37 2.92 -5.67
CA ALA A 162 -16.67 3.12 -5.02
C ALA A 162 -17.80 2.29 -5.68
N ASN A 163 -17.82 2.21 -7.01
CA ASN A 163 -18.82 1.43 -7.73
C ASN A 163 -18.63 -0.07 -7.48
N ARG A 164 -17.38 -0.53 -7.50
CA ARG A 164 -17.00 -1.93 -7.24
C ARG A 164 -17.40 -2.36 -5.84
N LEU A 165 -17.12 -1.54 -4.83
CA LEU A 165 -17.53 -1.80 -3.44
C LEU A 165 -19.06 -1.84 -3.29
N ALA A 166 -19.79 -0.90 -3.90
CA ALA A 166 -21.26 -0.90 -3.89
C ALA A 166 -21.84 -2.16 -4.55
N ALA A 167 -21.26 -2.60 -5.67
CA ALA A 167 -21.66 -3.82 -6.35
C ALA A 167 -21.42 -5.07 -5.48
N LYS A 168 -20.24 -5.15 -4.82
CA LYS A 168 -19.90 -6.24 -3.90
C LYS A 168 -20.87 -6.33 -2.72
N ARG A 169 -21.22 -5.20 -2.10
CA ARG A 169 -22.20 -5.15 -1.00
C ARG A 169 -23.61 -5.55 -1.45
N THR A 170 -24.02 -5.12 -2.64
CA THR A 170 -25.31 -5.52 -3.23
C THR A 170 -25.34 -7.04 -3.47
N ALA A 171 -24.23 -7.61 -3.95
CA ALA A 171 -24.13 -9.03 -4.25
C ALA A 171 -24.23 -9.94 -3.01
N LEU A 172 -23.90 -9.44 -1.80
CA LEU A 172 -24.06 -10.21 -0.55
C LEU A 172 -25.51 -10.64 -0.28
N ASN A 173 -26.48 -9.89 -0.80
CA ASN A 173 -27.91 -10.16 -0.61
C ASN A 173 -28.57 -10.77 -1.86
N ALA A 174 -27.80 -11.00 -2.93
CA ALA A 174 -28.34 -11.59 -4.14
C ALA A 174 -28.62 -13.10 -3.93
N PRO A 175 -29.74 -13.63 -4.47
CA PRO A 175 -29.99 -15.06 -4.41
C PRO A 175 -28.85 -15.82 -5.11
N PRO A 176 -28.46 -17.01 -4.61
CA PRO A 176 -27.41 -17.81 -5.23
C PRO A 176 -27.75 -18.06 -6.69
N LYS A 177 -26.80 -17.79 -7.59
CA LYS A 177 -26.97 -18.04 -9.03
C LYS A 177 -27.30 -19.53 -9.21
N THR A 178 -28.44 -19.84 -9.84
CA THR A 178 -28.79 -21.21 -10.18
C THR A 178 -27.70 -21.80 -11.08
N PRO A 179 -27.23 -23.03 -10.81
CA PRO A 179 -26.25 -23.66 -11.69
C PRO A 179 -26.81 -23.79 -13.11
N PRO A 180 -25.97 -23.63 -14.14
CA PRO A 180 -26.41 -23.75 -15.52
C PRO A 180 -27.03 -25.14 -15.76
N PRO A 181 -28.09 -25.23 -16.59
CA PRO A 181 -28.71 -26.51 -16.88
C PRO A 181 -27.66 -27.48 -17.48
N PRO A 182 -27.73 -28.78 -17.14
CA PRO A 182 -26.80 -29.76 -17.69
C PRO A 182 -26.90 -29.77 -19.23
N PRO A 183 -25.78 -30.00 -19.95
CA PRO A 183 -25.80 -30.05 -21.40
C PRO A 183 -26.79 -31.11 -21.89
N SER A 184 -27.67 -30.73 -22.81
CA SER A 184 -28.62 -31.67 -23.44
C SER A 184 -27.87 -32.84 -24.04
N ALA A 185 -28.23 -34.06 -23.65
CA ALA A 185 -27.75 -35.26 -24.31
C ALA A 185 -28.14 -35.21 -25.80
N ALA A 186 -27.18 -35.44 -26.67
CA ALA A 186 -27.42 -35.53 -28.11
C ALA A 186 -28.36 -36.72 -28.41
N PRO A 187 -29.31 -36.58 -29.35
CA PRO A 187 -30.22 -37.66 -29.72
C PRO A 187 -29.49 -38.82 -30.41
N PRO A 188 -30.03 -40.06 -30.33
CA PRO A 188 -29.40 -41.30 -30.81
C PRO A 188 -29.29 -41.39 -32.35
#